data_AF-A0A0X3USB6-F1
#
_entry.id   AF-A0A0X3USB6-F1
#
_cell.length_a   1.000
_cell.length_b   1.000
_cell.length_c   1.000
_cell.angle_alpha   90.00
_cell.angle_beta   90.00
_cell.angle_gamma   90.00
#
_symmetry.space_group_name_H-M   'P 1'
#
loop_
_entity.id
_entity.type
_entity.pdbx_description
1 polymer ?
#
loop_
_entity_poly.entity_id
_entity_poly.type
_entity_poly.pdbx_seq_one_letter_code
_entity_poly.pdbx_strand_id
1 'polypeptide(L)' 'MTTKHKTTQEPPVVLPTGLDAWLLDCAPVKDCARCQSEWRQLNAAKNKGSITKAAKHARNVRDHAGGH' A
#
# COMPACT_ATOMS: atom_id res chain seq x y z
N MET A 1 24.97 33.92 -6.40
CA MET A 1 24.30 33.86 -5.08
C MET A 1 24.05 32.40 -4.77
N THR A 2 24.80 31.81 -3.83
CA THR A 2 24.78 30.37 -3.56
C THR A 2 23.64 30.04 -2.60
N THR A 3 22.58 29.39 -3.09
CA THR A 3 21.49 28.90 -2.25
C THR A 3 21.98 27.71 -1.44
N LYS A 4 22.29 27.93 -0.15
CA LYS A 4 22.52 26.85 0.81
C LYS A 4 21.21 26.06 0.96
N HIS A 5 21.17 24.83 0.44
CA HIS A 5 20.10 23.89 0.77
C HIS A 5 20.17 23.58 2.27
N LYS A 6 19.24 24.16 3.02
CA LYS A 6 18.99 23.79 4.42
C LYS A 6 18.38 22.38 4.38
N THR A 7 19.17 21.37 4.75
CA THR A 7 18.66 20.04 5.09
C THR A 7 17.83 20.19 6.36
N THR A 8 16.57 20.61 6.21
CA THR A 8 15.55 20.39 7.22
C THR A 8 15.41 18.88 7.31
N GLN A 9 15.95 18.26 8.35
CA GLN A 9 15.53 16.91 8.73
C GLN A 9 14.08 17.05 9.19
N GLU A 10 13.16 16.94 8.23
CA GLU A 10 11.75 16.82 8.53
C GLU A 10 11.61 15.59 9.43
N PRO A 11 10.99 15.72 10.63
CA PRO A 11 10.77 14.57 11.47
C PRO A 11 10.02 13.51 10.65
N PRO A 12 10.35 12.21 10.82
CA PRO A 12 9.68 11.16 10.07
C PRO A 12 8.17 11.36 10.18
N VAL A 13 7.49 11.49 9.04
CA VAL A 13 6.03 11.64 9.03
C VAL A 13 5.46 10.38 9.68
N VAL A 14 4.96 10.53 10.90
CA VAL A 14 4.28 9.45 11.61
C VAL A 14 2.94 9.27 10.93
N LEU A 15 2.78 8.16 10.23
CA LEU A 15 1.51 7.81 9.60
C LEU A 15 0.44 7.67 10.69
N PRO A 16 -0.76 8.25 10.51
CA PRO A 16 -1.81 8.18 11.50
C PRO A 16 -2.13 6.72 11.84
N THR A 17 -2.37 6.46 13.13
CA THR A 17 -2.81 5.14 13.61
C THR A 17 -4.08 4.72 12.86
N GLY A 18 -4.00 3.59 12.14
CA GLY A 18 -5.10 3.10 11.30
C GLY A 18 -4.94 3.39 9.80
N LEU A 19 -3.94 4.17 9.37
CA LEU A 19 -3.63 4.31 7.94
C LEU A 19 -3.26 2.97 7.32
N ASP A 20 -2.51 2.12 8.02
CA ASP A 20 -2.21 0.77 7.54
C ASP A 20 -3.48 -0.07 7.39
N ALA A 21 -4.46 0.09 8.29
CA ALA A 21 -5.72 -0.62 8.18
C ALA A 21 -6.48 -0.16 6.91
N TRP A 22 -6.59 1.15 6.68
CA TRP A 22 -7.19 1.70 5.46
C TRP A 22 -6.42 1.29 4.19
N LEU A 23 -5.09 1.32 4.24
CA LEU A 23 -4.21 0.96 3.13
C LEU A 23 -4.35 -0.53 2.76
N LEU A 24 -4.64 -1.37 3.74
CA LEU A 24 -4.81 -2.82 3.57
C LEU A 24 -6.27 -3.24 3.39
N ASP A 25 -7.22 -2.33 3.53
CA ASP A 25 -8.64 -2.55 3.28
C ASP A 25 -8.93 -2.44 1.78
N CYS A 26 -8.91 -3.59 1.10
CA CYS A 26 -9.09 -3.68 -0.34
C CYS A 26 -9.79 -5.00 -0.71
N ALA A 27 -10.75 -4.91 -1.64
CA ALA A 27 -11.47 -6.06 -2.19
C ALA A 27 -11.11 -6.27 -3.67
N PRO A 28 -10.96 -7.52 -4.14
CA PRO A 28 -10.71 -7.80 -5.54
C PRO A 28 -11.97 -7.62 -6.38
N VAL A 29 -11.80 -7.26 -7.66
CA VAL A 29 -12.90 -7.29 -8.63
C VAL A 29 -13.37 -8.74 -8.81
N LYS A 30 -14.69 -8.95 -8.82
CA LYS A 30 -15.29 -10.28 -9.08
C LYS A 30 -14.84 -10.79 -10.45
N ASP A 31 -14.54 -12.08 -10.52
CA ASP A 31 -14.11 -12.77 -11.74
C ASP A 31 -12.80 -12.27 -12.39
N CYS A 32 -12.06 -11.35 -11.75
CA CYS A 32 -10.74 -10.97 -12.19
C CYS A 32 -9.65 -11.83 -11.53
N ALA A 33 -9.07 -12.77 -12.29
CA ALA A 33 -8.03 -13.68 -11.81
C ALA A 33 -6.82 -12.94 -11.22
N ARG A 34 -6.43 -11.80 -11.81
CA ARG A 34 -5.31 -10.98 -11.32
C ARG A 34 -5.63 -10.33 -9.98
N CYS A 35 -6.78 -9.67 -9.84
CA CYS A 35 -7.20 -9.09 -8.57
C CYS A 35 -7.29 -10.15 -7.47
N GLN A 36 -7.85 -11.33 -7.77
CA GLN A 36 -7.94 -12.42 -6.80
C GLN A 36 -6.56 -12.95 -6.37
N SER A 37 -5.61 -13.07 -7.30
CA SER A 37 -4.24 -13.50 -6.99
C SER A 37 -3.52 -12.49 -6.08
N GLU A 38 -3.56 -11.20 -6.41
CA GLU A 38 -2.96 -10.14 -5.60
C GLU A 38 -3.63 -10.05 -4.22
N TRP A 39 -4.96 -10.24 -4.14
CA TRP A 39 -5.69 -10.26 -2.87
C TRP A 39 -5.29 -11.44 -1.97
N ARG A 40 -5.03 -12.63 -2.55
CA ARG A 40 -4.47 -13.77 -1.79
C ARG A 40 -3.07 -13.44 -1.25
N GLN A 41 -2.21 -12.83 -2.06
CA GLN A 41 -0.86 -12.42 -1.65
C GLN A 41 -0.89 -11.33 -0.58
N LEU A 42 -1.83 -10.38 -0.66
CA LEU A 42 -2.10 -9.38 0.38
C LEU A 42 -2.39 -10.06 1.72
N ASN A 43 -3.33 -11.02 1.76
CA ASN A 43 -3.69 -11.71 3.00
C ASN A 43 -2.53 -12.54 3.55
N ALA A 44 -1.76 -13.21 2.68
CA ALA A 44 -0.56 -13.92 3.09
C ALA A 44 0.51 -12.99 3.68
N ALA A 45 0.68 -11.80 3.11
CA ALA A 45 1.61 -10.79 3.62
C ALA A 45 1.15 -10.19 4.96
N LYS A 46 -0.17 -9.97 5.13
CA LYS A 46 -0.78 -9.57 6.43
C LYS A 46 -0.50 -10.61 7.51
N ASN A 47 -0.76 -11.88 7.23
CA ASN A 47 -0.51 -12.98 8.17
C ASN A 47 0.96 -13.13 8.57
N LYS A 48 1.89 -12.77 7.67
CA LYS A 48 3.34 -12.77 7.92
C LYS A 48 3.84 -11.48 8.58
N GLY A 49 2.97 -10.52 8.90
CA GLY A 49 3.35 -9.22 9.47
C GLY A 49 4.12 -8.30 8.52
N SER A 50 4.12 -8.59 7.21
CA SER A 50 4.88 -7.82 6.23
C SER A 50 4.03 -6.71 5.63
N ILE A 51 3.92 -5.59 6.35
CA ILE A 51 3.08 -4.44 5.97
C ILE A 51 3.47 -3.87 4.60
N THR A 52 4.76 -3.72 4.29
CA THR A 52 5.23 -3.22 2.99
C THR A 52 4.77 -4.11 1.83
N LYS A 53 4.83 -5.44 2.00
CA LYS A 53 4.37 -6.38 0.97
C LYS A 53 2.85 -6.34 0.85
N ALA A 54 2.14 -6.32 1.97
CA ALA A 54 0.68 -6.24 1.99
C ALA A 54 0.19 -4.94 1.32
N ALA A 55 0.84 -3.81 1.59
CA ALA A 55 0.57 -2.51 0.98
C ALA A 55 0.81 -2.53 -0.54
N LYS A 56 1.89 -3.18 -1.00
CA LYS A 56 2.18 -3.35 -2.43
C LYS A 56 1.06 -4.11 -3.14
N HIS A 57 0.63 -5.24 -2.58
CA HIS A 57 -0.47 -6.03 -3.16
C HIS A 57 -1.80 -5.27 -3.12
N ALA A 58 -2.08 -4.53 -2.04
CA ALA A 58 -3.29 -3.70 -1.94
C ALA A 58 -3.32 -2.61 -3.01
N ARG A 59 -2.18 -1.96 -3.27
CA ARG A 59 -2.04 -0.99 -4.37
C ARG A 59 -2.28 -1.65 -5.73
N ASN A 60 -1.69 -2.81 -5.98
CA ASN A 60 -1.86 -3.54 -7.24
C ASN A 60 -3.33 -3.90 -7.52
N VAL A 61 -4.09 -4.29 -6.49
CA VAL A 61 -5.53 -4.57 -6.64
C VAL A 61 -6.30 -3.30 -6.98
N ARG A 62 -6.05 -2.18 -6.28
CA ARG A 62 -6.74 -0.89 -6.53
C ARG A 62 -6.44 -0.32 -7.92
N ASP A 63 -5.17 -0.33 -8.30
CA ASP A 63 -4.69 0.17 -9.60
C ASP A 63 -5.32 -0.61 -10.75
N HIS A 64 -5.36 -1.95 -10.63
CA HIS A 64 -6.01 -2.79 -11.63
C HIS A 64 -7.53 -2.63 -11.65
N ALA A 65 -8.17 -2.49 -10.49
CA ALA A 65 -9.62 -2.32 -10.40
C ALA A 65 -10.10 -0.99 -11.02
N GLY A 66 -9.31 0.08 -10.92
CA GLY A 66 -9.66 1.38 -11.51
C GLY A 66 -9.55 1.44 -13.04
N GLY A 67 -8.96 0.43 -13.68
CA GLY A 67 -8.83 0.31 -15.14
C GLY A 67 -9.77 -0.71 -15.78
N HIS A 68 -10.75 -1.23 -15.03
CA HIS A 68 -11.72 -2.24 -15.48
C HIS A 68 -13.10 -1.64 -15.69
#